data_AF-A0A7Y4U994-F1
#
_entry.id   AF-A0A7Y4U994-F1
#
_cell.length_a   1.000
_cell.length_b   1.000
_cell.length_c   1.000
_cell.angle_alpha   90.00
_cell.angle_beta   90.00
_cell.angle_gamma   90.00
#
_symmetry.space_group_name_H-M   'P 1'
#
loop_
_entity.id
_entity.type
_entity.pdbx_description
1 polymer ?
#
loop_
_entity_poly.entity_id
_entity_poly.type
_entity_poly.pdbx_seq_one_letter_code
_entity_poly.pdbx_strand_id
1 'polypeptide(L)'
;VLNVLVNPGGSEITDAADLRARCFGILVVNQMIDVRFSRKAIGFLFGFLDNKDPQLRAIAEAAAVELQHTRNGLRELFGIIKIHSYADFRRKAAEWLGRWGNAEARELLTETAANDRDAGVKAAAAEALKHLK
;
A
#
# COMPACT_ATOMS: atom_id res chain seq x y z
N VAL A 1 14.00 6.98 14.18
CA VAL A 1 15.04 6.08 13.60
C VAL A 1 14.45 5.12 12.57
N LEU A 2 13.38 4.37 12.86
CA LEU A 2 12.81 3.37 11.92
C LEU A 2 12.36 3.93 10.55
N ASN A 3 11.82 5.15 10.49
CA ASN A 3 11.47 5.77 9.21
C ASN A 3 12.68 5.99 8.28
N VAL A 4 13.91 6.11 8.81
CA VAL A 4 15.12 6.34 8.00
C VAL A 4 15.43 5.11 7.15
N LEU A 5 15.09 3.91 7.63
CA LEU A 5 15.33 2.65 6.92
C LEU A 5 14.54 2.53 5.61
N VAL A 6 13.39 3.22 5.53
CA VAL A 6 12.46 3.08 4.40
C VAL A 6 12.33 4.38 3.59
N ASN A 7 12.66 5.53 4.18
CA ASN A 7 12.51 6.83 3.54
C ASN A 7 13.63 7.08 2.50
N PRO A 8 13.31 7.31 1.21
CA PRO A 8 14.30 7.60 0.17
C PRO A 8 14.97 8.98 0.29
N GLY A 9 14.56 9.81 1.25
CA GLY A 9 15.17 11.14 1.45
C GLY A 9 14.85 12.15 0.35
N GLY A 10 13.86 11.85 -0.50
CA GLY A 10 13.46 12.70 -1.63
C GLY A 10 14.17 12.41 -2.94
N SER A 11 15.18 11.53 -2.94
CA SER A 11 15.86 11.09 -4.15
C SER A 11 15.07 10.00 -4.87
N GLU A 12 15.10 10.02 -6.21
CA GLU A 12 14.59 8.90 -7.01
C GLU A 12 15.47 7.66 -6.76
N ILE A 13 14.86 6.54 -6.41
CA ILE A 13 15.58 5.29 -6.24
C ILE A 13 15.88 4.71 -7.62
N THR A 14 17.16 4.55 -7.92
CA THR A 14 17.67 3.99 -9.18
C THR A 14 18.40 2.66 -8.98
N ASP A 15 18.77 2.34 -7.74
CA ASP A 15 19.46 1.10 -7.40
C ASP A 15 18.50 0.01 -6.88
N ALA A 16 18.61 -1.17 -7.47
CA ALA A 16 17.75 -2.30 -7.13
C ALA A 16 18.10 -2.92 -5.76
N ALA A 17 19.34 -2.81 -5.28
CA ALA A 17 19.70 -3.31 -3.96
C ALA A 17 19.14 -2.39 -2.85
N ASP A 18 19.27 -1.07 -3.02
CA ASP A 18 18.65 -0.06 -2.15
C ASP A 18 17.13 -0.24 -2.09
N LEU A 19 16.45 -0.41 -3.24
CA LEU A 19 15.01 -0.62 -3.25
C LEU A 19 14.60 -1.89 -2.48
N ARG A 20 15.31 -3.00 -2.67
CA ARG A 20 15.04 -4.25 -1.93
C ARG A 20 15.21 -4.06 -0.43
N ALA A 21 16.26 -3.37 0.00
CA ALA A 21 16.49 -3.09 1.42
C ALA A 21 15.34 -2.28 2.04
N ARG A 22 14.85 -1.26 1.32
CA ARG A 22 13.72 -0.44 1.78
C ARG A 22 12.42 -1.21 1.81
N CYS A 23 12.11 -1.98 0.76
CA CYS A 23 10.97 -2.88 0.71
C CYS A 23 10.98 -3.87 1.88
N PHE A 24 12.14 -4.47 2.17
CA PHE A 24 12.29 -5.34 3.34
C PHE A 24 12.05 -4.58 4.65
N GLY A 25 12.59 -3.37 4.79
CA GLY A 25 12.33 -2.49 5.94
C GLY A 25 10.84 -2.19 6.13
N ILE A 26 10.08 -1.98 5.04
CA ILE A 26 8.63 -1.75 5.08
C ILE A 26 7.91 -2.99 5.63
N LEU A 27 8.28 -4.18 5.17
CA LEU A 27 7.72 -5.44 5.66
C LEU A 27 8.02 -5.64 7.15
N VAL A 28 9.26 -5.41 7.58
CA VAL A 28 9.66 -5.52 8.99
C VAL A 28 8.87 -4.56 9.86
N VAL A 29 8.75 -3.28 9.47
CA VAL A 29 7.96 -2.28 10.22
C VAL A 29 6.48 -2.68 10.32
N ASN A 30 5.94 -3.37 9.31
CA ASN A 30 4.56 -3.85 9.34
C ASN A 30 4.36 -5.18 10.09
N GLN A 31 5.44 -5.82 10.56
CA GLN A 31 5.36 -6.94 11.51
C GLN A 31 5.41 -6.49 12.98
N MET A 32 5.83 -5.26 13.25
CA MET A 32 6.02 -4.76 14.62
C MET A 32 4.69 -4.56 15.36
N ILE A 33 4.70 -4.74 16.68
CA ILE A 33 3.57 -4.38 17.56
C ILE A 33 3.36 -2.85 17.58
N ASP A 34 4.45 -2.10 17.55
CA ASP A 34 4.41 -0.64 17.47
C ASP A 34 4.09 -0.18 16.04
N VAL A 35 2.87 0.33 15.85
CA VAL A 35 2.33 0.72 14.54
C VAL A 35 2.63 2.16 14.13
N ARG A 36 3.35 2.94 14.94
CA ARG A 36 3.56 4.39 14.73
C ARG A 36 4.09 4.74 13.32
N PHE A 37 4.75 3.80 12.67
CA PHE A 37 5.37 4.01 11.36
C PHE A 37 4.82 3.11 10.25
N SER A 38 3.92 2.17 10.55
CA SER A 38 3.43 1.17 9.59
C SER A 38 2.76 1.80 8.38
N ARG A 39 1.80 2.72 8.59
CA ARG A 39 1.15 3.44 7.49
C ARG A 39 2.10 4.28 6.66
N LYS A 40 3.03 4.99 7.32
CA LYS A 40 4.00 5.85 6.63
C LYS A 40 4.96 5.02 5.77
N ALA A 41 5.36 3.84 6.25
CA ALA A 41 6.16 2.89 5.49
C ALA A 41 5.43 2.41 4.22
N ILE A 42 4.14 2.10 4.31
CA ILE A 42 3.31 1.76 3.14
C ILE A 42 3.20 2.95 2.18
N GLY A 43 3.16 4.17 2.69
CA GLY A 43 3.20 5.37 1.85
C GLY A 43 4.46 5.47 0.98
N PHE A 44 5.62 5.06 1.49
CA PHE A 44 6.83 4.95 0.67
C PHE A 44 6.72 3.84 -0.37
N LEU A 45 6.14 2.69 -0.01
CA LEU A 45 5.88 1.60 -0.97
C LEU A 45 5.04 2.08 -2.15
N PHE A 46 4.00 2.88 -1.89
CA PHE A 46 3.16 3.47 -2.94
C PHE A 46 3.92 4.42 -3.87
N GLY A 47 4.93 5.12 -3.36
CA GLY A 47 5.83 5.90 -4.21
C GLY A 47 6.75 5.00 -5.04
N PHE A 48 7.21 3.88 -4.49
CA PHE A 48 8.06 2.93 -5.24
C PHE A 48 7.31 2.22 -6.37
N LEU A 49 6.00 2.00 -6.20
CA LEU A 49 5.13 1.46 -7.26
C LEU A 49 4.96 2.41 -8.45
N ASP A 50 5.23 3.70 -8.28
CA ASP A 50 5.21 4.69 -9.37
C ASP A 50 6.56 4.80 -10.10
N ASN A 51 7.59 4.07 -9.68
CA ASN A 51 8.94 4.16 -10.26
C ASN A 51 8.90 3.92 -11.78
N LYS A 52 9.60 4.74 -12.58
CA LYS A 52 9.56 4.63 -14.05
C LYS A 52 10.23 3.35 -14.56
N ASP A 53 11.25 2.86 -13.87
CA ASP A 53 11.93 1.62 -14.21
C ASP A 53 11.04 0.40 -13.89
N PRO A 54 10.65 -0.40 -14.89
CA PRO A 54 9.85 -1.60 -14.68
C PRO A 54 10.48 -2.62 -13.73
N GLN A 55 11.82 -2.73 -13.70
CA GLN A 55 12.51 -3.66 -12.80
C GLN A 55 12.38 -3.23 -11.34
N LEU A 56 12.52 -1.92 -11.07
CA LEU A 56 12.33 -1.37 -9.74
C LEU A 56 10.87 -1.46 -9.31
N ARG A 57 9.94 -1.17 -10.22
CA ARG A 57 8.51 -1.34 -9.98
C ARG A 57 8.15 -2.76 -9.58
N ALA A 58 8.71 -3.78 -10.25
CA ALA A 58 8.48 -5.18 -9.93
C ALA A 58 8.95 -5.56 -8.52
N ILE A 59 10.05 -4.96 -8.03
CA ILE A 59 10.51 -5.15 -6.64
C ILE A 59 9.47 -4.59 -5.64
N ALA A 60 8.94 -3.40 -5.91
CA ALA A 60 7.90 -2.80 -5.08
C ALA A 60 6.60 -3.61 -5.11
N GLU A 61 6.20 -4.13 -6.28
CA GLU A 61 5.04 -5.01 -6.42
C GLU A 61 5.20 -6.30 -5.62
N ALA A 62 6.38 -6.93 -5.66
CA ALA A 62 6.67 -8.11 -4.85
C ALA A 62 6.51 -7.81 -3.34
N ALA A 63 7.02 -6.67 -2.88
CA ALA A 63 6.86 -6.27 -1.48
C ALA A 63 5.39 -5.97 -1.11
N ALA A 64 4.61 -5.42 -2.03
CA ALA A 64 3.18 -5.18 -1.80
C ALA A 64 2.35 -6.48 -1.78
N VAL A 65 2.77 -7.52 -2.52
CA VAL A 65 2.22 -8.88 -2.35
C VAL A 65 2.54 -9.40 -0.95
N GLU A 66 3.80 -9.33 -0.50
CA GLU A 66 4.20 -9.83 0.82
C GLU A 66 3.58 -9.05 1.99
N LEU A 67 3.24 -7.77 1.78
CA LEU A 67 2.61 -6.93 2.80
C LEU A 67 1.29 -7.55 3.33
N GLN A 68 0.57 -8.32 2.52
CA GLN A 68 -0.66 -9.00 2.92
C GLN A 68 -0.45 -10.01 4.07
N HIS A 69 0.77 -10.53 4.20
CA HIS A 69 1.15 -11.52 5.21
C HIS A 69 1.76 -10.88 6.46
N THR A 70 1.82 -9.55 6.51
CA THR A 70 2.31 -8.83 7.69
C THR A 70 1.21 -8.60 8.70
N ARG A 71 1.59 -8.50 9.99
CA ARG A 71 0.68 -8.22 11.11
C ARG A 71 -0.24 -7.03 10.86
N ASN A 72 0.29 -5.95 10.27
CA ASN A 72 -0.41 -4.67 10.16
C ASN A 72 -0.91 -4.35 8.73
N GLY A 73 -0.42 -5.04 7.70
CA GLY A 73 -0.66 -4.68 6.29
C GLY A 73 -2.13 -4.44 5.94
N LEU A 74 -3.00 -5.41 6.21
CA LEU A 74 -4.45 -5.30 5.96
C LEU A 74 -5.08 -4.10 6.69
N ARG A 75 -4.81 -3.97 7.99
CA ARG A 75 -5.38 -2.91 8.83
C ARG A 75 -4.89 -1.52 8.41
N GLU A 76 -3.65 -1.41 7.95
CA GLU A 76 -3.13 -0.13 7.50
C GLU A 76 -3.69 0.28 6.13
N LEU A 77 -3.93 -0.66 5.20
CA LEU A 77 -4.66 -0.34 3.96
C LEU A 77 -6.09 0.13 4.27
N PHE A 78 -6.76 -0.48 5.25
CA PHE A 78 -8.07 0.00 5.70
C PHE A 78 -7.97 1.42 6.26
N GLY A 79 -6.96 1.68 7.09
CA GLY A 79 -6.68 3.01 7.61
C GLY A 79 -6.43 4.04 6.50
N ILE A 80 -5.67 3.68 5.46
CA ILE A 80 -5.39 4.55 4.32
C ILE A 80 -6.68 4.94 3.60
N ILE A 81 -7.55 3.98 3.28
CA ILE A 81 -8.85 4.27 2.65
C ILE A 81 -9.68 5.22 3.53
N LYS A 82 -9.76 4.98 4.83
CA LYS A 82 -10.65 5.75 5.71
C LYS A 82 -10.20 7.20 5.96
N ILE A 83 -8.89 7.45 6.11
CA ILE A 83 -8.41 8.74 6.64
C ILE A 83 -7.45 9.50 5.72
N HIS A 84 -6.93 8.87 4.66
CA HIS A 84 -5.89 9.53 3.87
C HIS A 84 -6.45 10.64 2.97
N SER A 85 -5.84 11.83 3.05
CA SER A 85 -6.33 13.01 2.32
C SER A 85 -6.13 12.88 0.81
N TYR A 86 -5.02 12.28 0.37
CA TYR A 86 -4.71 12.11 -1.05
C TYR A 86 -5.48 10.94 -1.66
N ALA A 87 -6.23 11.21 -2.73
CA ALA A 87 -7.05 10.21 -3.43
C ALA A 87 -6.21 9.08 -4.02
N ASP A 88 -5.02 9.37 -4.55
CA ASP A 88 -4.12 8.37 -5.13
C ASP A 88 -3.77 7.24 -4.14
N PHE A 89 -3.53 7.58 -2.88
CA PHE A 89 -3.25 6.59 -1.83
C PHE A 89 -4.47 5.74 -1.51
N ARG A 90 -5.67 6.34 -1.42
CA ARG A 90 -6.91 5.59 -1.20
C ARG A 90 -7.18 4.63 -2.36
N ARG A 91 -6.97 5.10 -3.59
CA ARG A 91 -7.10 4.32 -4.83
C ARG A 91 -6.15 3.12 -4.82
N LYS A 92 -4.85 3.33 -4.61
CA LYS A 92 -3.85 2.25 -4.52
C LYS A 92 -4.17 1.25 -3.41
N ALA A 93 -4.62 1.73 -2.25
CA ALA A 93 -5.05 0.83 -1.17
C ALA A 93 -6.24 -0.04 -1.60
N ALA A 94 -7.26 0.53 -2.26
CA ALA A 94 -8.39 -0.24 -2.79
C ALA A 94 -7.95 -1.28 -3.82
N GLU A 95 -7.09 -0.89 -4.78
CA GLU A 95 -6.53 -1.79 -5.79
C GLU A 95 -5.79 -2.98 -5.16
N TRP A 96 -4.93 -2.73 -4.17
CA TRP A 96 -4.19 -3.78 -3.47
C TRP A 96 -5.08 -4.70 -2.62
N LEU A 97 -6.10 -4.15 -1.95
CA LEU A 97 -7.08 -4.97 -1.24
C LEU A 97 -7.82 -5.92 -2.19
N GLY A 98 -8.16 -5.45 -3.39
CA GLY A 98 -8.74 -6.29 -4.45
C GLY A 98 -7.78 -7.40 -4.88
N ARG A 99 -6.51 -7.06 -5.14
CA ARG A 99 -5.48 -8.04 -5.53
C ARG A 99 -5.22 -9.11 -4.47
N TRP A 100 -5.28 -8.75 -3.18
CA TRP A 100 -5.14 -9.70 -2.09
C TRP A 100 -6.38 -10.60 -1.94
N GLY A 101 -7.53 -10.16 -2.44
CA GLY A 101 -8.76 -10.94 -2.45
C GLY A 101 -9.30 -11.28 -1.07
N ASN A 102 -8.92 -10.52 -0.03
CA ASN A 102 -9.36 -10.78 1.34
C ASN A 102 -10.80 -10.28 1.54
N ALA A 103 -11.72 -11.21 1.86
CA ALA A 103 -13.13 -10.94 2.10
C ALA A 103 -13.41 -9.93 3.22
N GLU A 104 -12.50 -9.75 4.19
CA GLU A 104 -12.59 -8.73 5.24
C GLU A 104 -12.70 -7.31 4.66
N ALA A 105 -12.18 -7.07 3.44
CA ALA A 105 -12.24 -5.77 2.78
C ALA A 105 -13.62 -5.43 2.18
N ARG A 106 -14.54 -6.41 2.09
CA ARG A 106 -15.79 -6.28 1.32
C ARG A 106 -16.66 -5.12 1.77
N GLU A 107 -16.90 -4.97 3.08
CA GLU A 107 -17.72 -3.89 3.62
C GLU A 107 -17.09 -2.52 3.32
N LEU A 108 -15.80 -2.37 3.64
CA LEU A 108 -15.07 -1.12 3.41
C LEU A 108 -15.05 -0.73 1.94
N LEU A 109 -14.78 -1.67 1.04
CA LEU A 109 -14.76 -1.41 -0.40
C LEU A 109 -16.15 -1.08 -0.94
N THR A 110 -17.21 -1.68 -0.41
CA THR A 110 -18.60 -1.36 -0.76
C THR A 110 -18.95 0.08 -0.37
N GLU A 111 -18.64 0.47 0.87
CA GLU A 111 -18.83 1.85 1.34
C GLU A 111 -18.00 2.84 0.51
N THR A 112 -16.75 2.51 0.21
CA THR A 112 -15.85 3.34 -0.58
C THR A 112 -16.35 3.54 -2.01
N ALA A 113 -16.82 2.47 -2.65
CA ALA A 113 -17.39 2.53 -4.01
C ALA A 113 -18.63 3.42 -4.08
N ALA A 114 -19.45 3.44 -3.03
CA ALA A 114 -20.65 4.29 -2.96
C ALA A 114 -20.30 5.75 -2.63
N ASN A 115 -19.42 5.97 -1.66
CA ASN A 115 -19.36 7.24 -0.92
C ASN A 115 -18.03 8.01 -1.04
N ASP A 116 -16.95 7.45 -1.59
CA ASP A 116 -15.69 8.20 -1.70
C ASP A 116 -15.89 9.47 -2.54
N ARG A 117 -15.31 10.59 -2.11
CA ARG A 117 -15.41 11.86 -2.84
C ARG A 117 -14.73 11.86 -4.21
N ASP A 118 -13.78 10.95 -4.43
CA ASP A 118 -13.01 10.85 -5.66
C ASP A 118 -13.52 9.72 -6.56
N ALA A 119 -13.86 10.05 -7.81
CA ALA A 119 -14.42 9.09 -8.76
C ALA A 119 -13.44 7.95 -9.11
N GLY A 120 -12.14 8.21 -9.13
CA GLY A 120 -11.11 7.20 -9.36
C GLY A 120 -11.02 6.20 -8.21
N VAL A 121 -11.17 6.67 -6.98
CA VAL A 121 -11.25 5.80 -5.80
C VAL A 121 -12.52 4.96 -5.82
N LYS A 122 -13.68 5.54 -6.17
CA LYS A 122 -14.93 4.78 -6.33
C LYS A 122 -14.78 3.65 -7.34
N ALA A 123 -14.23 3.95 -8.51
CA ALA A 123 -14.02 2.98 -9.58
C ALA A 123 -13.06 1.85 -9.16
N ALA A 124 -11.94 2.21 -8.51
CA ALA A 124 -10.99 1.23 -8.00
C ALA A 124 -11.60 0.31 -6.93
N ALA A 125 -12.41 0.85 -6.02
CA ALA A 125 -13.10 0.05 -5.02
C ALA A 125 -14.14 -0.90 -5.64
N ALA A 126 -14.93 -0.41 -6.61
CA ALA A 126 -15.89 -1.23 -7.34
C ALA A 126 -15.22 -2.36 -8.14
N GLU A 127 -14.05 -2.09 -8.73
CA GLU A 127 -13.25 -3.11 -9.40
C GLU A 127 -12.68 -4.13 -8.40
N ALA A 128 -12.10 -3.65 -7.30
CA ALA A 128 -11.54 -4.49 -6.25
C ALA A 128 -12.55 -5.50 -5.68
N LEU A 129 -13.83 -5.11 -5.54
CA LEU A 129 -14.91 -5.99 -5.09
C LEU A 129 -15.09 -7.23 -5.97
N LYS A 130 -14.77 -7.17 -7.27
CA LYS A 130 -14.87 -8.30 -8.21
C LYS A 130 -13.79 -9.36 -7.98
N HIS A 131 -12.68 -8.98 -7.35
CA HIS A 131 -11.52 -9.84 -7.09
C HIS A 131 -11.54 -10.47 -5.70
N LEU A 132 -12.49 -10.09 -4.84
CA LEU A 132 -12.64 -10.69 -3.51
C LEU A 132 -13.15 -12.13 -3.62
N LYS A 133 -12.50 -13.02 -2.85
CA LYS A 133 -12.91 -14.42 -2.72
C LYS A 133 -14.10 -14.60 -1.77
#